data_AF-A0A8J4E0U0-F1
#
_entry.id   AF-A0A8J4E0U0-F1
#
_cell.length_a   1.000
_cell.length_b   1.000
_cell.length_c   1.000
_cell.angle_alpha   90.00
_cell.angle_beta   90.00
_cell.angle_gamma   90.00
#
_symmetry.space_group_name_H-M   'P 1'
#
loop_
_entity.id
_entity.type
_entity.pdbx_description
1 polymer ?
#
loop_
_entity_poly.entity_id
_entity_poly.type
_entity_poly.pdbx_seq_one_letter_code
_entity_poly.pdbx_strand_id
1 'polypeptide(L)'
;MALGSVLGTEDIHDMPPSQWGVLDPELVGTVVEVRILCVHPFGVGVHLTAQGAYGHVNAPRVTDDRFTVDEASRHIGEVRRGLVLAAEPGRQPTLTIRPSEVPDRSDPHGQII
;
A
#
# COMPACT_ATOMS: atom_id res chain seq x y z
N MET A 1 -14.90 14.14 23.76
CA MET A 1 -15.48 12.84 23.41
C MET A 1 -14.75 12.35 22.16
N ALA A 2 -13.99 11.27 22.28
CA ALA A 2 -13.27 10.72 21.13
C ALA A 2 -14.28 9.96 20.25
N LEU A 3 -14.47 10.42 19.02
CA LEU A 3 -15.15 9.64 17.99
C LEU A 3 -14.21 8.49 17.62
N GLY A 4 -14.44 7.34 18.24
CA GLY A 4 -13.84 6.08 17.82
C GLY A 4 -14.30 5.78 16.41
N SER A 5 -13.48 6.14 15.43
CA SER A 5 -13.62 5.66 14.06
C SER A 5 -13.68 4.14 14.12
N VAL A 6 -14.84 3.58 13.75
CA VAL A 6 -14.96 2.16 13.43
C VAL A 6 -13.96 1.92 12.30
N LEU A 7 -12.80 1.33 12.60
CA LEU A 7 -11.87 0.87 11.56
C LEU A 7 -12.59 -0.28 10.86
N GLY A 8 -13.16 0.07 9.71
CA GLY A 8 -14.19 -0.69 9.05
C GLY A 8 -13.71 -2.04 8.57
N THR A 9 -14.67 -2.94 8.44
CA THR A 9 -14.62 -4.20 7.69
C THR A 9 -14.45 -3.96 6.18
N GLU A 10 -13.72 -2.93 5.79
CA GLU A 10 -13.61 -2.48 4.40
C GLU A 10 -12.63 -3.39 3.66
N ASP A 11 -13.16 -4.20 2.74
CA ASP A 11 -12.35 -4.95 1.77
C ASP A 11 -12.28 -4.13 0.48
N ILE A 12 -11.08 -3.99 -0.09
CA ILE A 12 -10.89 -3.29 -1.38
C ILE A 12 -11.71 -3.92 -2.51
N HIS A 13 -12.09 -5.20 -2.38
CA HIS A 13 -12.93 -5.90 -3.36
C HIS A 13 -14.39 -5.43 -3.37
N ASP A 14 -14.83 -4.72 -2.33
CA ASP A 14 -16.15 -4.07 -2.31
C ASP A 14 -16.13 -2.73 -3.08
N MET A 15 -14.96 -2.21 -3.45
CA MET A 15 -14.80 -0.92 -4.11
C MET A 15 -15.00 -1.01 -5.63
N PRO A 16 -15.64 -0.01 -6.27
CA PRO A 16 -15.76 0.04 -7.72
C PRO A 16 -14.40 -0.06 -8.41
N PRO A 17 -14.25 -0.85 -9.51
CA PRO A 17 -13.01 -0.94 -10.28
C PRO A 17 -12.42 0.41 -10.72
N SER A 18 -13.24 1.45 -10.87
CA SER A 18 -12.79 2.82 -11.18
C SER A 18 -11.94 3.47 -10.08
N GLN A 19 -12.02 2.96 -8.84
CA GLN A 19 -11.22 3.42 -7.70
C GLN A 19 -9.96 2.57 -7.50
N TRP A 20 -9.85 1.45 -8.24
CA TRP A 20 -8.64 0.67 -8.27
C TRP A 20 -7.61 1.33 -9.16
N GLY A 21 -6.54 1.80 -8.52
CA GLY A 21 -5.25 1.90 -9.19
C GLY A 21 -5.13 2.91 -10.32
N VAL A 22 -6.00 3.91 -10.41
CA VAL A 22 -5.76 5.06 -11.29
C VAL A 22 -4.70 5.94 -10.63
N LEU A 23 -3.46 5.51 -10.76
CA LEU A 23 -2.30 6.23 -10.26
C LEU A 23 -1.62 6.97 -11.41
N ASP A 24 -1.23 8.21 -11.16
CA ASP A 24 -0.43 8.98 -12.11
C ASP A 24 0.89 8.24 -12.41
N PRO A 25 1.23 7.96 -13.68
CA PRO A 25 2.52 7.38 -14.07
C PRO A 25 3.74 8.14 -13.53
N GLU A 26 3.63 9.44 -13.27
CA GLU A 26 4.69 10.26 -12.68
C GLU A 26 5.04 9.86 -11.23
N LEU A 27 4.17 9.09 -10.56
CA LEU A 27 4.42 8.60 -9.21
C LEU A 27 5.36 7.39 -9.18
N VAL A 28 5.71 6.78 -10.31
CA VAL A 28 6.67 5.65 -10.34
C VAL A 28 8.03 6.08 -9.77
N GLY A 29 8.56 5.31 -8.83
CA GLY A 29 9.78 5.63 -8.08
C GLY A 29 9.55 6.53 -6.86
N THR A 30 8.33 7.01 -6.63
CA THR A 30 8.00 7.86 -5.48
C THR A 30 7.52 7.05 -4.29
N VAL A 31 7.78 7.57 -3.08
CA VAL A 31 7.25 7.03 -1.83
C VAL A 31 5.94 7.73 -1.49
N VAL A 32 4.88 6.95 -1.30
CA VAL A 32 3.53 7.39 -0.94
C VAL A 32 3.12 6.85 0.43
N GLU A 33 2.14 7.49 1.05
CA GLU A 33 1.50 6.97 2.27
C GLU A 33 0.36 6.03 1.89
N VAL A 34 0.34 4.85 2.51
CA VAL A 34 -0.65 3.82 2.25
C VAL A 34 -1.24 3.31 3.56
N ARG A 35 -2.56 3.18 3.63
CA ARG A 35 -3.26 2.56 4.74
C ARG A 35 -3.64 1.13 4.40
N ILE A 36 -3.32 0.18 5.26
CA ILE A 36 -3.77 -1.21 5.11
C ILE A 36 -5.26 -1.28 5.43
N LEU A 37 -6.06 -1.84 4.54
CA LEU A 37 -7.52 -1.99 4.72
C LEU A 37 -7.91 -3.43 4.98
N CYS A 38 -7.30 -4.36 4.25
CA CYS A 38 -7.64 -5.78 4.33
C CYS A 38 -6.41 -6.64 4.04
N VAL A 39 -6.47 -7.91 4.42
CA VAL A 39 -5.38 -8.87 4.29
C VAL A 39 -5.91 -10.14 3.65
N HIS A 40 -5.17 -10.65 2.67
CA HIS A 40 -5.48 -11.88 1.96
C HIS A 40 -4.25 -12.80 1.94
N PRO A 41 -4.39 -14.11 1.65
CA PRO A 41 -3.25 -15.02 1.58
C PRO A 41 -2.17 -14.60 0.57
N PHE A 42 -2.54 -13.80 -0.43
CA PHE A 42 -1.67 -13.34 -1.51
C PHE A 42 -1.19 -11.88 -1.35
N GLY A 43 -1.52 -11.19 -0.25
CA GLY A 43 -1.07 -9.83 -0.01
C GLY A 43 -1.97 -9.00 0.89
N VAL A 44 -1.87 -7.68 0.75
CA VAL A 44 -2.71 -6.73 1.49
C VAL A 44 -3.35 -5.72 0.55
N GLY A 45 -4.60 -5.38 0.84
CA GLY A 45 -5.27 -4.28 0.20
C GLY A 45 -4.97 -2.96 0.88
N VAL A 46 -4.70 -1.93 0.08
CA VAL A 46 -4.27 -0.63 0.59
C VAL A 46 -5.02 0.54 -0.04
N HIS A 47 -5.13 1.62 0.72
CA HIS A 47 -5.57 2.93 0.26
C HIS A 47 -4.41 3.91 0.27
N LEU A 48 -4.11 4.52 -0.87
CA LEU A 48 -3.09 5.55 -1.04
C LEU A 48 -3.69 6.89 -0.64
N THR A 49 -3.39 7.33 0.58
CA THR A 49 -4.20 8.32 1.32
C THR A 49 -4.23 9.70 0.66
N ALA A 50 -3.12 10.12 0.06
CA ALA A 50 -3.03 11.41 -0.64
C ALA A 50 -3.62 11.37 -2.05
N GLN A 51 -3.63 10.20 -2.68
CA GLN A 51 -4.10 10.01 -4.05
C GLN A 51 -5.59 9.65 -4.13
N GLY A 52 -6.20 9.24 -3.01
CA GLY A 52 -7.59 8.75 -2.99
C GLY A 52 -7.78 7.50 -3.84
N ALA A 53 -6.72 6.72 -4.04
CA ALA A 53 -6.68 5.55 -4.91
C ALA A 53 -6.47 4.27 -4.09
N TYR A 54 -6.97 3.16 -4.59
CA TYR A 54 -6.82 1.85 -3.94
C TYR A 54 -5.85 0.97 -4.72
N GLY A 55 -5.21 0.04 -4.02
CA GLY A 55 -4.27 -0.89 -4.63
C GLY A 55 -4.11 -2.16 -3.83
N HIS A 56 -3.28 -3.06 -4.36
CA HIS A 56 -2.93 -4.31 -3.72
C HIS A 56 -1.41 -4.47 -3.69
N VAL A 57 -0.87 -4.85 -2.53
CA VAL A 57 0.54 -5.17 -2.36
C VAL A 57 0.67 -6.68 -2.23
N ASN A 58 1.34 -7.31 -3.21
CA ASN A 58 1.55 -8.75 -3.20
C ASN A 58 2.36 -9.19 -1.98
N ALA A 59 2.03 -10.35 -1.40
CA ALA A 59 2.60 -10.88 -0.15
C ALA A 59 4.14 -10.78 -0.04
N PRO A 60 4.93 -11.09 -1.09
CA PRO A 60 6.37 -10.91 -1.00
C PRO A 60 6.75 -9.46 -0.68
N ARG A 61 6.05 -8.46 -1.22
CA ARG A 61 6.36 -7.03 -1.12
C ARG A 61 5.78 -6.35 0.12
N VAL A 62 5.28 -7.11 1.09
CA VAL A 62 4.67 -6.58 2.32
C VAL A 62 5.69 -6.44 3.45
N THR A 63 6.60 -7.40 3.58
CA THR A 63 7.57 -7.46 4.67
C THR A 63 8.87 -8.10 4.17
N ASP A 64 9.97 -7.86 4.89
CA ASP A 64 11.28 -8.49 4.64
C ASP A 64 11.28 -9.96 5.07
N ASP A 65 10.47 -10.27 6.08
CA ASP A 65 10.32 -11.62 6.62
C ASP A 65 9.27 -12.43 5.84
N ARG A 66 8.97 -13.63 6.35
CA ARG A 66 7.87 -14.44 5.83
C ARG A 66 6.53 -13.74 6.10
N PHE A 67 5.81 -13.41 5.03
CA PHE A 67 4.43 -12.96 5.12
C PHE A 67 3.52 -14.04 5.73
N THR A 68 2.70 -13.65 6.71
CA THR A 68 1.59 -14.47 7.23
C THR A 68 0.35 -13.60 7.36
N VAL A 69 -0.83 -14.18 7.12
CA VAL A 69 -2.11 -13.48 7.24
C VAL A 69 -2.35 -13.01 8.68
N ASP A 70 -2.06 -13.86 9.66
CA ASP A 70 -2.26 -13.54 11.08
C ASP A 70 -1.45 -12.31 11.52
N GLU A 71 -0.17 -12.23 11.13
CA GLU A 71 0.66 -11.08 11.48
C GLU A 71 0.22 -9.84 10.71
N ALA A 72 0.02 -9.95 9.38
CA ALA A 72 -0.40 -8.83 8.56
C ALA A 72 -1.75 -8.24 9.01
N SER A 73 -2.68 -9.08 9.50
CA SER A 73 -4.02 -8.65 9.95
C SER A 73 -3.97 -7.74 11.17
N ARG A 74 -2.92 -7.83 11.99
CA ARG A 74 -2.70 -6.93 13.14
C ARG A 74 -2.39 -5.50 12.73
N HIS A 75 -2.04 -5.29 11.47
CA HIS A 75 -1.66 -4.00 10.90
C HIS A 75 -2.79 -3.36 10.07
N ILE A 76 -3.99 -3.95 10.06
CA ILE A 76 -5.16 -3.31 9.43
C ILE A 76 -5.43 -1.95 10.10
N GLY A 77 -5.62 -0.92 9.28
CA GLY A 77 -5.77 0.47 9.70
C GLY A 77 -4.46 1.24 9.85
N GLU A 78 -3.30 0.56 9.87
CA GLU A 78 -1.99 1.21 9.98
C GLU A 78 -1.65 1.97 8.69
N VAL A 79 -1.07 3.17 8.84
CA VAL A 79 -0.49 3.94 7.74
C VAL A 79 1.00 3.63 7.64
N ARG A 80 1.42 3.17 6.47
CA ARG A 80 2.80 2.84 6.12
C ARG A 80 3.27 3.66 4.94
N ARG A 81 4.58 3.62 4.71
CA ARG A 81 5.20 4.15 3.50
C ARG A 81 5.27 3.03 2.46
N GLY A 82 4.95 3.34 1.21
CA GLY A 82 5.06 2.41 0.10
C GLY A 82 5.75 3.05 -1.09
N LEU A 83 6.57 2.29 -1.80
CA LEU A 83 7.20 2.70 -3.05
C LEU A 83 6.33 2.25 -4.23
N VAL A 84 6.09 3.17 -5.16
CA VAL A 84 5.41 2.87 -6.42
C VAL A 84 6.41 2.30 -7.41
N LEU A 85 6.20 1.06 -7.82
CA LEU A 85 7.09 0.34 -8.73
C LEU A 85 6.62 0.40 -10.19
N ALA A 86 5.31 0.44 -10.41
CA ALA A 86 4.71 0.62 -11.71
C ALA A 86 3.30 1.22 -11.59
N ALA A 87 2.96 2.12 -12.50
CA ALA A 87 1.62 2.70 -12.63
C ALA A 87 1.28 2.74 -14.13
N GLU A 88 0.38 1.85 -14.55
CA GLU A 88 -0.11 1.76 -15.92
C GLU A 88 -1.59 2.19 -15.95
N PRO A 89 -1.99 3.08 -16.88
CA PRO A 89 -3.40 3.48 -16.99
C PRO A 89 -4.34 2.28 -17.14
N GLY A 90 -5.37 2.23 -16.31
CA GLY A 90 -6.37 1.16 -16.33
C GLY A 90 -5.92 -0.16 -15.70
N ARG A 91 -4.76 -0.19 -15.02
CA ARG A 91 -4.28 -1.36 -14.28
C ARG A 91 -4.02 -1.00 -12.82
N GLN A 92 -4.05 -2.02 -11.96
CA GLN A 92 -3.65 -1.84 -10.58
C GLN A 92 -2.15 -1.48 -10.49
N PRO A 93 -1.76 -0.50 -9.67
CA PRO A 93 -0.38 -0.13 -9.49
C PRO A 93 0.38 -1.27 -8.83
N THR A 94 1.65 -1.41 -9.19
CA THR A 94 2.55 -2.30 -8.48
C THR A 94 3.21 -1.50 -7.36
N LEU A 95 3.05 -1.99 -6.13
CA LEU A 95 3.51 -1.33 -4.91
C LEU A 95 4.40 -2.28 -4.11
N THR A 96 5.28 -1.71 -3.30
CA THR A 96 5.96 -2.39 -2.21
C THR A 96 5.86 -1.56 -0.94
N ILE A 97 5.60 -2.21 0.18
CA ILE A 97 5.69 -1.61 1.53
C ILE A 97 6.77 -2.32 2.36
N ARG A 98 7.57 -3.16 1.69
CA ARG A 98 8.68 -3.89 2.31
C ARG A 98 9.71 -2.88 2.82
N PRO A 99 10.08 -2.91 4.11
CA PRO A 99 10.99 -1.91 4.69
C PRO A 99 12.31 -1.79 3.94
N SER A 100 12.95 -2.89 3.53
CA SER A 100 14.21 -2.83 2.76
C SER A 100 14.13 -2.20 1.37
N GLU A 101 12.93 -2.10 0.77
CA GLU A 101 12.72 -1.54 -0.58
C GLU A 101 12.23 -0.09 -0.54
N VAL A 102 11.78 0.41 0.63
CA VAL A 102 11.23 1.76 0.77
C VAL A 102 12.31 2.69 1.32
N PRO A 103 12.83 3.66 0.53
CA PRO A 103 13.90 4.56 0.98
C PRO A 103 13.54 5.29 2.26
N ASP A 104 14.47 5.43 3.20
CA ASP A 104 14.23 6.17 4.44
C ASP A 104 13.98 7.67 4.18
N ARG A 105 13.20 8.33 5.05
CA ARG A 105 12.98 9.79 4.99
C ARG A 105 14.29 10.60 5.11
N SER A 106 15.36 9.98 5.59
CA SER A 106 16.64 10.60 5.90
C SER A 106 17.61 10.64 4.71
N ASP A 107 17.24 10.09 3.55
CA ASP A 107 18.13 10.03 2.39
C ASP A 107 17.58 10.87 1.21
N PRO A 108 17.94 12.17 1.11
CA PRO A 108 17.64 13.00 -0.06
C PRO A 108 18.48 12.61 -1.30
N HIS A 109 19.34 11.58 -1.20
CA HIS A 109 20.32 11.18 -2.20
C HIS A 109 20.35 9.69 -2.47
N GLY A 110 19.23 8.97 -2.30
CA GLY A 110 19.10 7.53 -2.60
C GLY A 110 19.36 7.18 -4.07
N GLN A 111 20.60 7.36 -4.53
CA GLN A 111 21.15 6.78 -5.72
C GLN A 111 21.27 5.28 -5.47
N ILE A 112 20.45 4.54 -6.21
CA ILE A 112 20.66 3.13 -6.46
C ILE A 112 22.01 3.04 -7.19
N ILE A 113 23.04 2.56 -6.50
CA ILE A 113 24.29 2.08 -7.12
C ILE A 113 24.09 0.66 -7.62
#